data_AF-A0A443Q7V7-F1
#
_entry.id   AF-A0A443Q7V7-F1
#
_cell.length_a   1.000
_cell.length_b   1.000
_cell.length_c   1.000
_cell.angle_alpha   90.00
_cell.angle_beta   90.00
_cell.angle_gamma   90.00
#
_symmetry.space_group_name_H-M   'P 1'
#
loop_
_entity.id
_entity.type
_entity.pdbx_description
1 polymer ?
#
loop_
_entity_poly.entity_id
_entity_poly.type
_entity_poly.pdbx_seq_one_letter_code
_entity_poly.pdbx_strand_id
1 'polypeptide(L)' 'GIETKGGLNSIIIPRNTRYPVKCTTPYVTVADNQTRMRIRVCQGERPIAEDAK' A
#
# COMPACT_ATOMS: atom_id res chain seq x y z
N GLY A 1 -4.04 0.23 -3.19
CA GLY A 1 -2.83 -0.45 -2.73
C GLY A 1 -2.66 -0.25 -1.25
N ILE A 2 -1.43 -0.23 -0.77
CA ILE A 2 -1.13 0.19 0.61
C ILE A 2 -0.57 1.59 0.61
N GLU A 3 -0.88 2.34 1.66
CA GLU A 3 -0.27 3.64 1.91
C GLU A 3 1.15 3.45 2.47
N THR A 4 2.15 3.94 1.75
CA THR A 4 3.56 3.93 2.18
C THR A 4 3.94 5.30 2.76
N LYS A 5 4.98 5.36 3.60
CA LYS A 5 5.49 6.60 4.20
C LYS A 5 5.85 7.59 3.07
N GLY A 6 5.15 8.72 3.03
CA GLY A 6 5.23 9.71 1.93
C GLY A 6 3.91 9.97 1.20
N GLY A 7 2.79 9.36 1.63
CA GLY A 7 1.48 9.57 1.01
C GLY A 7 1.30 8.84 -0.34
N LEU A 8 2.30 8.03 -0.71
CA LEU A 8 2.33 7.25 -1.94
C LEU A 8 1.53 5.95 -1.79
N ASN A 9 0.64 5.71 -2.74
CA ASN A 9 -0.14 4.48 -2.83
C ASN A 9 0.63 3.41 -3.63
N SER A 10 1.08 2.35 -2.95
CA SER A 10 1.73 1.20 -3.57
C SER A 10 0.69 0.17 -4.01
N ILE A 11 0.48 0.02 -5.31
CA ILE A 11 -0.48 -0.94 -5.88
C ILE A 11 0.09 -2.37 -5.75
N ILE A 12 -0.49 -3.18 -4.85
CA ILE A 12 -0.12 -4.61 -4.70
C ILE A 12 -0.79 -5.45 -5.79
N ILE A 13 -2.07 -5.17 -6.07
CA ILE A 13 -2.87 -5.90 -7.05
C ILE A 13 -3.32 -4.89 -8.11
N PRO A 14 -2.78 -4.97 -9.35
CA PRO A 14 -3.18 -4.07 -10.42
C PRO A 14 -4.60 -4.36 -10.89
N ARG A 15 -5.24 -3.37 -11.53
CA ARG A 15 -6.57 -3.54 -12.13
C ARG A 15 -6.51 -4.63 -13.21
N ASN A 16 -7.61 -5.40 -13.34
CA ASN A 16 -7.77 -6.52 -14.28
C ASN A 16 -6.93 -7.79 -13.98
N THR A 17 -6.45 -8.00 -12.75
CA THR A 17 -5.91 -9.31 -12.36
C THR A 17 -7.00 -10.38 -12.26
N ARG A 18 -6.74 -11.58 -12.81
CA ARG A 18 -7.64 -12.73 -12.69
C ARG A 18 -7.70 -13.22 -11.25
N TYR A 19 -8.92 -13.39 -10.74
CA TYR A 19 -9.18 -13.98 -9.43
C TYR A 19 -9.14 -15.52 -9.52
N PRO A 20 -8.56 -16.25 -8.54
CA PRO A 20 -7.95 -15.82 -7.28
C PRO A 20 -6.43 -15.56 -7.38
N VAL A 21 -5.95 -14.45 -6.81
CA VAL A 21 -4.52 -14.07 -6.77
C VAL A 21 -4.12 -13.72 -5.34
N LYS A 22 -2.90 -14.12 -4.95
CA LYS A 22 -2.23 -13.67 -3.72
C LYS A 22 -0.91 -13.01 -4.10
N CYS A 23 -0.71 -11.78 -3.65
CA CYS A 23 0.53 -11.05 -3.81
C CYS A 23 1.03 -10.64 -2.42
N THR A 24 2.28 -10.99 -2.11
CA THR A 24 2.92 -10.68 -0.84
C THR A 24 4.10 -9.77 -1.12
N THR A 25 4.15 -8.62 -0.45
CA THR A 25 5.25 -7.65 -0.61
C THR A 25 5.87 -7.42 0.76
N PRO A 26 7.19 -7.59 0.93
CA PRO A 26 7.85 -7.30 2.19
C PRO A 26 7.95 -5.78 2.38
N TYR A 27 7.58 -5.31 3.58
CA TYR A 27 7.70 -3.91 3.97
C TYR A 27 8.70 -3.78 5.12
N VAL A 28 9.46 -2.68 5.10
CA VAL A 28 10.47 -2.36 6.12
C VAL A 28 10.13 -1.06 6.82
N THR A 29 10.54 -0.95 8.08
CA THR A 29 10.44 0.28 8.87
C THR A 29 11.39 1.33 8.32
N VAL A 30 10.94 2.58 8.24
CA VAL A 30 11.69 3.68 7.62
C VAL A 30 12.49 4.49 8.65
N ALA A 31 12.42 4.13 9.94
CA ALA A 31 13.15 4.79 11.00
C ALA A 31 13.64 3.79 12.05
N ASP A 32 14.83 4.06 12.61
CA ASP A 32 15.41 3.28 13.70
C ASP A 32 14.51 3.36 14.95
N ASN A 33 14.37 2.24 15.65
CA ASN A 33 13.48 2.06 16.82
C ASN A 33 11.97 2.25 16.55
N GLN A 34 11.49 2.15 15.30
CA GLN A 34 10.06 2.19 14.99
C GLN A 34 9.34 0.91 15.51
N THR A 35 8.72 0.98 16.68
CA THR A 35 8.07 -0.17 17.35
C THR A 35 6.72 -0.57 16.78
N ARG A 36 6.08 0.32 15.99
CA ARG A 36 4.75 0.08 15.39
C ARG A 36 4.69 0.59 13.96
N MET A 37 4.11 -0.22 13.08
CA MET A 37 3.81 0.14 11.69
C MET A 37 2.30 0.10 11.50
N ARG A 38 1.70 1.19 10.98
CA ARG A 38 0.28 1.25 10.64
C ARG A 38 0.14 0.99 9.14
N ILE A 39 -0.60 -0.06 8.78
CA ILE A 39 -0.91 -0.40 7.39
C ILE A 39 -2.32 0.11 7.11
N ARG A 40 -2.44 1.05 6.17
CA ARG A 40 -3.73 1.50 5.63
C ARG A 40 -3.91 0.90 4.23
N VAL A 41 -5.05 0.25 4.03
CA VAL A 41 -5.45 -0.31 2.75
C VAL A 41 -6.28 0.75 2.03
N CYS A 42 -5.82 1.18 0.86
CA CYS A 42 -6.54 2.11 0.00
C CYS A 42 -6.95 1.38 -1.28
N GLN A 43 -8.07 1.75 -1.91
CA GLN A 43 -8.46 1.24 -3.22
C GLN A 43 -8.53 2.42 -4.19
N GLY A 44 -7.76 2.36 -5.28
CA GLY A 44 -7.66 3.45 -6.25
C GLY A 44 -6.34 3.41 -7.03
N GLU A 45 -6.38 3.99 -8.24
CA GLU A 45 -5.24 4.13 -9.16
C GLU A 45 -4.49 5.46 -8.96
N ARG A 46 -4.97 6.33 -8.06
CA ARG A 46 -4.36 7.64 -7.81
C ARG A 46 -3.08 7.51 -6.97
N PRO A 47 -2.03 8.30 -7.30
CA PRO A 47 -0.72 8.21 -6.63
C PRO A 47 -0.75 8.71 -5.19
N ILE A 48 -1.70 9.59 -4.83
CA ILE A 48 -1.85 10.19 -3.52
C ILE A 48 -2.99 9.47 -2.78
N ALA A 49 -2.69 8.92 -1.59
CA ALA A 49 -3.65 8.16 -0.78
C ALA A 49 -4.84 9.00 -0.28
N GLU A 50 -4.69 10.32 -0.14
CA GLU A 50 -5.75 11.24 0.33
C GLU A 50 -6.85 11.48 -0.72
N ASP A 51 -6.57 11.22 -1.99
CA ASP A 51 -7.51 11.49 -3.10
C ASP A 51 -8.30 10.23 -3.53
N ALA A 52 -8.06 9.10 -2.86
CA ALA A 52 -8.76 7.84 -3.08
C ALA A 52 -9.89 7.68 -2.05
N LYS A 53 -11.04 8.29 -2.34
CA LYS A 53 -12.31 7.97 -1.66
C LYS A 53 -13.05 6.88 -2.41
#